data_AF-A0A4U3A8B7-F1
#
_entry.id   AF-A0A4U3A8B7-F1
#
_cell.length_a   1.000
_cell.length_b   1.000
_cell.length_c   1.000
_cell.angle_alpha   90.00
_cell.angle_beta   90.00
_cell.angle_gamma   90.00
#
_symmetry.space_group_name_H-M   'P 1'
#
loop_
_entity.id
_entity.type
_entity.pdbx_description
1 polymer ?
#
loop_
_entity_poly.entity_id
_entity_poly.type
_entity_poly.pdbx_seq_one_letter_code
_entity_poly.pdbx_strand_id
1 'polypeptide(L)'
;IGIDRQLKNKPLGVKTSMVISVASCLITMVSIEAVHVYSVPGHTNMDPMRLAAQIVSGIGFLGAGVILRRSNDVISGLTTASMVWAASALGIAIGAGFYLQATVAMILIILAINVLPQLVKIAGPYS
;
A
#
# COMPACT_ATOMS: atom_id res chain seq x y z
N ILE A 1 2.41 6.84 7.43
CA ILE A 1 2.22 5.42 7.81
C ILE A 1 3.44 4.84 8.51
N GLY A 2 4.63 4.85 7.88
CA GLY A 2 5.84 4.28 8.51
C GLY A 2 6.27 4.94 9.82
N ILE A 3 6.26 6.28 9.90
CA ILE A 3 6.78 7.04 11.05
C ILE A 3 5.93 6.80 12.30
N ASP A 4 4.59 6.86 12.15
CA ASP A 4 3.61 6.58 13.20
C ASP A 4 3.84 5.22 13.87
N ARG A 5 4.39 4.26 13.13
CA ARG A 5 4.62 2.89 13.61
C ARG A 5 6.01 2.62 14.15
N GLN A 6 7.03 3.29 13.63
CA GLN A 6 8.35 3.29 14.27
C GLN A 6 8.25 3.88 15.68
N LEU A 7 7.49 4.96 15.85
CA LEU A 7 7.21 5.56 17.15
C LEU A 7 6.47 4.61 18.12
N LYS A 8 5.70 3.64 17.59
CA LYS A 8 4.95 2.64 18.36
C LYS A 8 5.68 1.31 18.53
N ASN A 9 6.98 1.22 18.21
CA ASN A 9 7.79 0.00 18.27
C ASN A 9 7.15 -1.20 17.54
N LYS A 10 6.43 -0.93 16.44
CA LYS A 10 5.76 -1.98 15.66
C LYS A 10 6.69 -2.55 14.59
N PRO A 11 6.53 -3.84 14.23
CA PRO A 11 7.52 -4.59 13.46
C PRO A 11 7.72 -4.21 11.98
N LEU A 12 6.83 -3.39 11.39
CA LEU A 12 7.05 -2.87 10.04
C LEU A 12 7.83 -1.55 10.14
N GLY A 13 9.08 -1.54 9.66
CA GLY A 13 9.92 -0.35 9.66
C GLY A 13 9.53 0.66 8.58
N VAL A 14 9.81 1.95 8.83
CA VAL A 14 9.62 3.05 7.86
C VAL A 14 10.24 2.74 6.49
N LYS A 15 11.43 2.13 6.51
CA LYS A 15 12.23 1.82 5.32
C LYS A 15 11.49 0.94 4.31
N THR A 16 10.82 -0.12 4.76
CA THR A 16 10.14 -1.06 3.83
C THR A 16 8.93 -0.39 3.18
N SER A 17 8.11 0.33 3.97
CA SER A 17 6.95 1.03 3.43
C SER A 17 7.30 2.12 2.42
N MET A 18 8.42 2.84 2.62
CA MET A 18 8.92 3.83 1.67
C MET A 18 9.36 3.17 0.36
N VAL A 19 10.17 2.11 0.43
CA VAL A 19 10.67 1.42 -0.76
C VAL A 19 9.52 0.87 -1.60
N ILE A 20 8.51 0.23 -0.97
CA ILE A 20 7.34 -0.31 -1.66
C ILE A 20 6.53 0.81 -2.34
N SER A 21 6.30 1.93 -1.64
CA SER A 21 5.54 3.06 -2.19
C SER A 21 6.27 3.71 -3.38
N VAL A 22 7.58 3.92 -3.26
CA VAL A 22 8.39 4.54 -4.33
C VAL A 22 8.49 3.60 -5.54
N ALA A 23 8.76 2.32 -5.32
CA ALA A 23 8.82 1.34 -6.40
C ALA A 23 7.48 1.23 -7.14
N SER A 24 6.37 1.20 -6.40
CA SER A 24 5.03 1.13 -7.01
C SER A 24 4.72 2.39 -7.84
N CYS A 25 5.07 3.57 -7.32
CA CYS A 25 4.93 4.84 -8.04
C CYS A 25 5.74 4.84 -9.34
N LEU A 26 7.01 4.44 -9.27
CA LEU A 26 7.90 4.38 -10.44
C LEU A 26 7.37 3.43 -11.50
N ILE A 27 6.95 2.21 -11.12
CA ILE A 27 6.42 1.23 -12.07
C ILE A 27 5.14 1.75 -12.72
N THR A 28 4.25 2.42 -11.98
CA THR A 28 3.03 3.00 -12.55
C THR A 28 3.36 4.12 -13.54
N MET A 29 4.29 5.04 -13.22
CA MET A 29 4.72 6.09 -14.14
C MET A 29 5.34 5.50 -15.42
N VAL A 30 6.25 4.53 -15.28
CA VAL A 30 6.87 3.85 -16.43
C VAL A 30 5.81 3.16 -17.30
N SER A 31 4.80 2.55 -16.68
CA SER A 31 3.70 1.89 -17.41
C SER A 31 2.90 2.87 -18.26
N ILE A 32 2.58 4.05 -17.72
CA ILE A 32 1.83 5.09 -18.42
C ILE A 32 2.68 5.68 -19.56
N GLU A 33 3.93 6.05 -19.26
CA GLU A 33 4.86 6.63 -20.24
C GLU A 33 5.19 5.65 -21.37
N ALA A 34 5.35 4.35 -21.07
CA ALA A 34 5.60 3.34 -22.09
C ALA A 34 4.46 3.25 -23.11
N VAL A 35 3.20 3.38 -22.68
CA VAL A 35 2.07 3.43 -23.62
C VAL A 35 2.14 4.69 -24.47
N HIS A 36 2.46 5.84 -23.88
CA HIS A 36 2.57 7.09 -24.62
C HIS A 36 3.68 7.05 -25.68
N VAL A 37 4.85 6.49 -25.36
CA VAL A 37 6.02 6.43 -26.27
C VAL A 37 5.87 5.37 -27.36
N TYR A 38 5.31 4.20 -27.05
CA TYR A 38 5.28 3.05 -27.97
C TYR A 38 3.90 2.82 -28.61
N SER A 39 2.90 3.65 -28.33
CA SER A 39 1.59 3.53 -28.98
C SER A 39 1.68 3.94 -30.44
N VAL A 40 1.25 3.04 -31.32
CA VAL A 40 1.05 3.28 -32.74
C VAL A 40 -0.44 3.56 -32.97
N PRO A 41 -0.82 4.75 -33.50
CA PRO A 41 -2.21 5.08 -33.78
C PRO A 41 -2.88 4.01 -34.64
N GLY A 42 -4.00 3.45 -34.17
CA GLY A 42 -4.79 2.45 -34.90
C GLY A 42 -4.35 0.98 -34.76
N HIS A 43 -3.22 0.68 -34.11
CA HIS A 43 -2.71 -0.69 -33.99
C HIS A 43 -2.32 -1.13 -32.57
N THR A 44 -2.41 -0.26 -31.56
CA THR A 44 -1.96 -0.59 -30.20
C THR A 44 -3.11 -0.61 -29.18
N ASN A 45 -3.52 -1.81 -28.78
CA ASN A 45 -4.31 -2.09 -27.57
C ASN A 45 -3.37 -2.22 -26.36
N MET A 46 -2.63 -1.16 -26.02
CA MET A 46 -1.78 -1.18 -24.83
C MET A 46 -2.51 -0.55 -23.65
N ASP A 47 -2.83 -1.37 -22.64
CA ASP A 47 -3.43 -0.90 -21.40
C ASP A 47 -2.37 -0.28 -20.46
N PRO A 48 -2.41 1.03 -20.18
CA PRO A 48 -1.43 1.72 -19.33
C PRO A 48 -1.47 1.24 -17.88
N MET A 49 -2.55 0.60 -17.44
CA MET A 49 -2.74 0.10 -16.08
C MET A 49 -2.34 -1.37 -15.89
N ARG A 50 -1.86 -2.05 -16.93
CA ARG A 50 -1.55 -3.49 -16.85
C ARG A 50 -0.43 -3.81 -15.86
N LEU A 51 0.64 -3.01 -15.84
CA LEU A 51 1.71 -3.20 -14.85
C LEU A 51 1.25 -2.86 -13.43
N ALA A 52 0.38 -1.85 -13.28
CA ALA A 52 -0.19 -1.49 -11.98
C ALA A 52 -1.02 -2.66 -11.39
N ALA A 53 -1.80 -3.36 -12.22
CA ALA A 53 -2.54 -4.55 -11.80
C ALA A 53 -1.61 -5.69 -11.31
N GLN A 54 -0.45 -5.86 -11.94
CA GLN A 54 0.54 -6.86 -11.54
C GLN A 54 1.20 -6.53 -10.19
N ILE A 55 1.37 -5.24 -9.86
CA ILE A 55 1.86 -4.83 -8.53
C ILE A 55 0.92 -5.35 -7.44
N VAL A 56 -0.41 -5.21 -7.60
CA VAL A 56 -1.40 -5.66 -6.61
C VAL A 56 -1.30 -7.17 -6.37
N SER A 57 -1.15 -7.95 -7.44
CA SER A 57 -0.95 -9.40 -7.36
C SER A 57 0.34 -9.77 -6.63
N GLY A 58 1.46 -9.14 -7.00
CA GLY A 58 2.77 -9.38 -6.36
C GLY A 58 2.80 -9.03 -4.87
N ILE A 59 2.15 -7.93 -4.48
CA ILE A 59 2.04 -7.54 -3.07
C ILE A 59 1.16 -8.52 -2.28
N GLY A 60 0.13 -9.11 -2.90
CA GLY A 60 -0.66 -10.18 -2.29
C GLY A 60 0.21 -11.39 -1.89
N PHE A 61 1.12 -11.80 -2.78
CA PHE A 61 2.07 -12.88 -2.49
C PHE A 61 3.05 -12.53 -1.36
N LEU A 62 3.60 -11.31 -1.36
CA LEU A 62 4.46 -10.85 -0.26
C LEU A 62 3.69 -10.78 1.07
N GLY A 63 2.44 -10.37 1.04
CA GLY A 63 1.55 -10.35 2.21
C GLY A 63 1.38 -11.74 2.83
N ALA A 64 1.11 -12.75 2.01
CA ALA A 64 1.04 -14.14 2.45
C ALA A 64 2.37 -14.60 3.10
N GLY A 65 3.52 -14.27 2.47
CA GLY A 65 4.83 -14.57 3.03
C GLY A 65 5.10 -13.90 4.39
N VAL A 66 4.66 -12.65 4.57
CA VAL A 66 4.77 -11.92 5.84
C VAL A 66 3.94 -12.57 6.95
N ILE A 67 2.75 -13.05 6.62
CA ILE A 67 1.86 -13.74 7.57
C ILE A 67 2.48 -15.09 7.99
N LEU A 68 2.90 -15.89 7.02
CA LEU A 68 3.47 -17.23 7.27
C LEU A 68 4.82 -17.18 8.01
N ARG A 69 5.62 -16.13 7.81
CA ARG A 69 6.89 -15.95 8.53
C ARG A 69 6.71 -15.67 10.03
N ARG A 70 5.52 -15.21 10.45
CA ARG A 70 5.19 -14.89 11.85
C ARG A 70 4.27 -15.94 12.48
N SER A 71 4.60 -17.23 12.34
CA SER A 71 3.78 -18.34 12.86
C SER A 71 3.37 -18.21 14.35
N ASN A 72 4.11 -17.47 15.18
CA ASN A 72 3.80 -17.27 16.60
C ASN A 72 2.98 -16.00 16.91
N ASP A 73 2.70 -15.16 15.92
CA ASP A 73 1.96 -13.88 16.07
C ASP A 73 1.25 -13.48 14.76
N VAL A 74 0.24 -14.27 14.40
CA VAL A 74 -0.52 -14.16 13.14
C VAL A 74 -1.22 -12.80 13.03
N ILE A 75 -1.74 -12.24 14.13
CA ILE A 75 -2.46 -10.95 14.16
C ILE A 75 -1.52 -9.79 13.77
N SER A 76 -0.29 -9.82 14.29
CA SER A 76 0.74 -8.85 13.95
C SER A 76 1.22 -9.01 12.50
N GLY A 77 1.29 -10.25 12.01
CA GLY A 77 1.54 -10.56 10.60
C GLY A 77 0.48 -10.00 9.66
N LEU A 78 -0.80 -10.16 10.00
CA LEU A 78 -1.93 -9.65 9.22
C LEU A 78 -1.87 -8.13 9.10
N THR A 79 -1.68 -7.44 10.23
CA THR A 79 -1.52 -5.97 10.27
C THR A 79 -0.33 -5.50 9.42
N THR A 80 0.77 -6.25 9.45
CA THR A 80 1.98 -5.95 8.68
C THR A 80 1.73 -6.08 7.17
N ALA A 81 1.06 -7.14 6.74
CA ALA A 81 0.66 -7.35 5.36
C ALA A 81 -0.29 -6.25 4.85
N SER A 82 -1.31 -5.87 5.64
CA SER A 82 -2.27 -4.82 5.26
C SER A 82 -1.59 -3.47 5.00
N MET A 83 -0.53 -3.14 5.75
CA MET A 83 0.18 -1.87 5.56
C MET A 83 1.11 -1.87 4.36
N VAL A 84 1.73 -3.01 4.06
CA VAL A 84 2.50 -3.19 2.82
C VAL A 84 1.58 -2.98 1.62
N TRP A 85 0.37 -3.56 1.69
CA TRP A 85 -0.67 -3.37 0.68
C TRP A 85 -1.14 -1.92 0.57
N ALA A 86 -1.36 -1.24 1.71
CA ALA A 86 -1.71 0.18 1.71
C ALA A 86 -0.60 1.07 1.11
N ALA A 87 0.67 0.76 1.41
CA ALA A 87 1.80 1.51 0.88
C ALA A 87 1.94 1.37 -0.64
N SER A 88 1.72 0.16 -1.19
CA SER A 88 1.73 -0.03 -2.64
C SER A 88 0.56 0.67 -3.32
N ALA A 89 -0.64 0.60 -2.75
CA ALA A 89 -1.82 1.28 -3.28
C ALA A 89 -1.62 2.81 -3.35
N LEU A 90 -1.03 3.41 -2.31
CA LEU A 90 -0.67 4.84 -2.32
C LEU A 90 0.37 5.16 -3.39
N GLY A 91 1.39 4.32 -3.55
CA GLY A 91 2.38 4.47 -4.61
C GLY A 91 1.76 4.43 -6.01
N ILE A 92 0.86 3.49 -6.28
CA ILE A 92 0.13 3.39 -7.55
C ILE A 92 -0.72 4.64 -7.80
N ALA A 93 -1.48 5.10 -6.80
CA ALA A 93 -2.32 6.28 -6.93
C ALA A 93 -1.49 7.54 -7.25
N ILE A 94 -0.35 7.73 -6.57
CA ILE A 94 0.58 8.83 -6.81
C ILE A 94 1.21 8.72 -8.21
N GLY A 95 1.66 7.52 -8.59
CA GLY A 95 2.27 7.28 -9.90
C GLY A 95 1.30 7.43 -11.07
N ALA A 96 0.00 7.28 -10.83
CA ALA A 96 -1.07 7.55 -11.79
C ALA A 96 -1.55 9.02 -11.76
N GLY A 97 -0.98 9.89 -10.91
CA GLY A 97 -1.33 11.31 -10.81
C GLY A 97 -2.53 11.63 -9.90
N PHE A 98 -3.09 10.64 -9.20
CA PHE A 98 -4.24 10.80 -8.30
C PHE A 98 -3.83 11.30 -6.90
N TYR A 99 -3.22 12.48 -6.82
CA TYR A 99 -2.67 13.03 -5.57
C TYR A 99 -3.74 13.33 -4.52
N LEU A 100 -4.92 13.81 -4.94
CA LEU A 100 -6.02 14.12 -4.04
C LEU A 100 -6.56 12.83 -3.40
N GLN A 101 -6.83 11.81 -4.21
CA GLN A 101 -7.31 10.50 -3.76
C GLN A 101 -6.28 9.82 -2.87
N ALA A 102 -4.98 9.89 -3.22
CA ALA A 102 -3.91 9.35 -2.41
C ALA A 102 -3.83 10.02 -1.03
N THR A 103 -3.99 11.34 -0.99
CA THR A 103 -3.96 12.11 0.27
C THR A 103 -5.17 11.80 1.14
N VAL A 104 -6.38 11.76 0.57
CA VAL A 104 -7.60 11.37 1.28
C VAL A 104 -7.48 9.95 1.83
N ALA A 105 -7.04 9.00 1.01
CA ALA A 105 -6.82 7.61 1.44
C ALA A 105 -5.79 7.51 2.57
N MET A 106 -4.67 8.25 2.48
CA MET A 106 -3.65 8.30 3.53
C MET A 106 -4.22 8.80 4.85
N ILE A 107 -5.02 9.87 4.83
CA ILE A 107 -5.68 10.42 6.03
C ILE A 107 -6.64 9.38 6.61
N LEU A 108 -7.49 8.76 5.80
CA LEU A 108 -8.44 7.73 6.24
C LEU A 108 -7.72 6.52 6.86
N ILE A 109 -6.62 6.07 6.28
CA ILE A 109 -5.81 4.97 6.84
C ILE A 109 -5.22 5.36 8.20
N ILE A 110 -4.69 6.57 8.33
CA ILE A 110 -4.15 7.08 9.60
C ILE A 110 -5.26 7.16 10.66
N LEU A 111 -6.44 7.67 10.30
CA LEU A 111 -7.60 7.74 11.17
C LEU A 111 -8.06 6.34 11.60
N ALA A 112 -8.17 5.39 10.67
CA ALA A 112 -8.55 4.02 10.97
C ALA A 112 -7.57 3.33 11.94
N ILE A 113 -6.26 3.61 11.81
CA ILE A 113 -5.24 3.02 12.67
C ILE A 113 -5.15 3.71 14.04
N ASN A 114 -5.40 5.02 14.11
CA ASN A 114 -5.22 5.80 15.35
C ASN A 114 -6.52 5.97 16.15
N VAL A 115 -7.62 6.31 15.48
CA VAL A 115 -8.89 6.66 16.11
C VAL A 115 -9.69 5.41 16.46
N LEU A 116 -9.71 4.40 15.59
CA LEU A 116 -10.50 3.17 15.84
C LEU A 116 -10.09 2.45 17.13
N PRO A 117 -8.79 2.26 17.46
CA PRO A 117 -8.41 1.63 18.72
C PRO A 117 -8.76 2.48 19.95
N GLN A 118 -8.78 3.81 19.82
CA GLN A 118 -9.18 4.69 20.91
C GLN A 118 -10.69 4.67 21.11
N LEU A 119 -11.48 4.70 20.04
CA LEU A 119 -12.92 4.54 20.10
C LEU A 119 -13.33 3.18 20.68
N VAL A 120 -12.66 2.09 20.27
CA VAL A 120 -12.91 0.76 20.84
C VAL A 120 -12.53 0.68 22.32
N LYS A 121 -11.48 1.38 22.76
CA LYS A 121 -11.16 1.49 24.20
C LYS A 121 -12.17 2.32 24.99
N ILE A 122 -12.78 3.33 24.37
CA ILE A 122 -13.74 4.23 25.02
C ILE A 122 -15.15 3.62 25.03
N ALA A 123 -15.54 2.92 23.95
CA ALA A 123 -16.85 2.30 23.79
C ALA A 123 -16.89 0.83 24.20
N GLY A 124 -15.73 0.18 24.34
CA GLY A 124 -15.62 -1.19 24.82
C GLY A 124 -15.91 -1.23 26.33
N PRO A 125 -16.94 -1.95 26.79
CA PRO A 125 -17.15 -2.17 28.22
C PRO A 125 -15.94 -2.93 28.77
N TYR A 126 -15.48 -2.52 29.96
CA TYR A 126 -14.64 -3.36 30.80
C TYR A 126 -15.31 -4.74 30.94
N SER A 127 -14.72 -5.76 30.35
CA SER A 127 -14.96 -7.17 30.65
C SER A 127 -13.67 -7.94 30.51
#